data_AF-A0A0C9W0X9-F1
#
_entry.id   AF-A0A0C9W0X9-F1
#
_cell.length_a   1.000
_cell.length_b   1.000
_cell.length_c   1.000
_cell.angle_alpha   90.00
_cell.angle_beta   90.00
_cell.angle_gamma   90.00
#
_symmetry.space_group_name_H-M   'P 1'
#
loop_
_entity.id
_entity.type
_entity.pdbx_description
1 polymer ?
#
loop_
_entity_poly.entity_id
_entity_poly.type
_entity_poly.pdbx_seq_one_letter_code
_entity_poly.pdbx_strand_id
1 'polypeptide(L)'
;MSPSSLNLKLERLLVPETYEVNPHTVELSINDWDAWFKQQQQKATWRLKSQRNPTENGRSKVAWRQIWEYDHAGRPRDRRKLGVSPKNRRARNTSIKVGCTAKIHVSQPVGSEKVKVVYDWEHTGHDAFSLDDMRSSRNPDIVRAWLDQKVSDGFDQKAIKAFIRMAPEELSEITPDADAAPYSIKISPMDIYNAIRRKADIDTRLAPKLNESIEEWLKKLNAAGWSTLYKLTPSKKIRDGFTLALTSPWQKEYALFLQISVIDANLRLLSADTSIWGYGLFGLNS
;
A
#
# COMPACT_ATOMS: atom_id res chain seq x y z
N MET A 1 12.97 -6.63 22.28
CA MET A 1 11.97 -6.64 21.19
C MET A 1 10.90 -7.62 21.59
N SER A 2 9.69 -7.16 21.90
CA SER A 2 8.57 -8.07 22.22
C SER A 2 8.23 -8.90 20.96
N PRO A 3 7.97 -10.21 21.09
CA PRO A 3 7.60 -11.03 19.94
C PRO A 3 6.38 -10.41 19.27
N SER A 4 6.49 -10.10 17.98
CA SER A 4 5.38 -9.58 17.19
C SER A 4 4.27 -10.63 17.21
N SER A 5 3.17 -10.31 17.88
CA SER A 5 1.96 -11.15 17.90
C SER A 5 1.66 -11.65 16.48
N LEU A 6 1.49 -12.97 16.33
CA LEU A 6 1.14 -13.58 15.04
C LEU A 6 -0.18 -13.00 14.50
N ASN A 7 -1.11 -12.69 15.41
CA ASN A 7 -2.41 -12.14 15.10
C ASN A 7 -2.42 -10.61 15.19
N LEU A 8 -3.20 -9.98 14.32
CA LEU A 8 -3.45 -8.54 14.32
C LEU A 8 -4.43 -8.18 15.45
N LYS A 9 -3.93 -7.57 16.52
CA LYS A 9 -4.73 -7.14 17.69
C LYS A 9 -5.13 -5.66 17.64
N LEU A 10 -5.31 -5.10 16.44
CA LEU A 10 -5.68 -3.70 16.29
C LEU A 10 -7.19 -3.58 16.18
N GLU A 11 -7.77 -2.68 16.98
CA GLU A 11 -9.20 -2.38 16.98
C GLU A 11 -9.47 -0.99 16.43
N ARG A 12 -10.63 -0.88 15.80
CA ARG A 12 -11.29 0.35 15.38
C ARG A 12 -12.30 0.72 16.45
N LEU A 13 -12.16 1.87 17.07
CA LEU A 13 -13.18 2.40 17.97
C LEU A 13 -14.33 3.00 17.15
N LEU A 14 -15.55 2.65 17.52
CA LEU A 14 -16.82 3.02 16.89
C LEU A 14 -17.65 3.95 17.79
N VAL A 15 -17.02 4.53 18.81
CA VAL A 15 -17.65 5.51 19.69
C VAL A 15 -17.30 6.92 19.22
N PRO A 16 -18.30 7.76 18.90
CA PRO A 16 -18.06 9.14 18.53
C PRO A 16 -17.46 9.93 19.69
N GLU A 17 -16.48 10.78 19.37
CA GLU A 17 -15.97 11.78 20.30
C GLU A 17 -16.64 13.12 20.01
N THR A 18 -17.21 13.73 21.04
CA THR A 18 -17.91 15.01 20.94
C THR A 18 -17.27 16.05 21.84
N TYR A 19 -17.15 17.28 21.35
CA TYR A 19 -16.68 18.42 22.13
C TYR A 19 -17.70 19.55 22.05
N GLU A 20 -17.69 20.46 23.03
CA GLU A 20 -18.63 21.59 23.07
C GLU A 20 -18.46 22.56 21.89
N VAL A 21 -17.26 22.64 21.32
CA VAL A 21 -16.92 23.57 20.24
C VAL A 21 -16.21 22.82 19.11
N ASN A 22 -16.52 23.21 17.86
CA ASN A 22 -15.85 22.74 16.65
C ASN A 22 -15.26 23.95 15.89
N PRO A 23 -13.92 24.04 15.70
CA PRO A 23 -12.90 23.08 16.10
C PRO A 23 -12.58 23.12 17.61
N HIS A 24 -12.27 21.96 18.17
CA HIS A 24 -11.73 21.84 19.52
C HIS A 24 -10.22 22.17 19.50
N THR A 25 -9.74 22.96 20.47
CA THR A 25 -8.32 23.34 20.55
C THR A 25 -7.74 22.89 21.87
N VAL A 26 -6.59 22.21 21.81
CA VAL A 26 -5.86 21.72 22.99
C VAL A 26 -4.37 21.97 22.84
N GLU A 27 -3.69 22.23 23.95
CA GLU A 27 -2.23 22.28 24.03
C GLU A 27 -1.72 21.04 24.74
N LEU A 28 -0.79 20.32 24.11
CA LEU A 28 -0.25 19.06 24.59
C LEU A 28 1.28 19.14 24.64
N SER A 29 1.91 18.38 25.53
CA SER A 29 3.34 18.09 25.38
C SER A 29 3.57 17.26 24.12
N ILE A 30 4.81 17.19 23.62
CA ILE A 30 5.14 16.34 22.44
C ILE A 30 4.77 14.87 22.70
N ASN A 31 5.02 14.37 23.91
CA ASN A 31 4.71 12.98 24.28
C ASN A 31 3.20 12.75 24.35
N ASP A 32 2.45 13.69 24.93
CA ASP A 32 0.99 13.59 25.03
C ASP A 32 0.33 13.68 23.66
N TRP A 33 0.90 14.47 22.75
CA TRP A 33 0.47 14.52 21.36
C TRP A 33 0.57 13.16 20.67
N ASP A 34 1.70 12.47 20.81
CA ASP A 34 1.88 11.16 20.16
C ASP A 34 0.88 10.12 20.71
N ALA A 35 0.63 10.15 22.02
CA ALA A 35 -0.36 9.28 22.66
C ALA A 35 -1.80 9.63 22.20
N TRP A 36 -2.16 10.91 22.23
CA TRP A 36 -3.45 11.41 21.78
C TRP A 36 -3.70 11.08 20.30
N PHE A 37 -2.71 11.33 19.43
CA PHE A 37 -2.87 11.09 18.00
C PHE A 37 -3.00 9.59 17.70
N LYS A 38 -2.31 8.71 18.43
CA LYS A 38 -2.51 7.25 18.32
C LYS A 38 -3.94 6.84 18.68
N GLN A 39 -4.52 7.43 19.71
CA GLN A 39 -5.94 7.21 20.05
C GLN A 39 -6.85 7.68 18.91
N GLN A 40 -6.58 8.84 18.32
CA GLN A 40 -7.34 9.34 17.17
C GLN A 40 -7.20 8.44 15.94
N GLN A 41 -6.04 7.80 15.74
CA GLN A 41 -5.83 6.82 14.68
C GLN A 41 -6.60 5.50 14.87
N GLN A 42 -6.98 5.16 16.10
CA GLN A 42 -7.89 4.04 16.37
C GLN A 42 -9.33 4.38 16.00
N LYS A 43 -9.73 5.66 16.12
CA LYS A 43 -11.08 6.16 15.81
C LYS A 43 -11.27 6.54 14.35
N ALA A 44 -10.23 6.97 13.66
CA ALA A 44 -10.30 7.48 12.29
C ALA A 44 -9.04 7.19 11.46
N THR A 45 -9.22 6.88 10.18
CA THR A 45 -8.10 6.74 9.23
C THR A 45 -7.63 8.13 8.80
N TRP A 46 -6.71 8.70 9.57
CA TRP A 46 -6.08 9.99 9.27
C TRP A 46 -5.00 9.87 8.19
N ARG A 47 -4.94 10.85 7.28
CA ARG A 47 -3.95 10.93 6.20
C ARG A 47 -3.21 12.25 6.25
N LEU A 48 -1.88 12.18 6.27
CA LEU A 48 -1.03 13.37 6.22
C LEU A 48 -1.26 14.09 4.90
N LYS A 49 -1.76 15.31 4.99
CA LYS A 49 -2.05 16.18 3.86
C LYS A 49 -0.89 17.10 3.54
N SER A 50 -0.29 17.68 4.57
CA SER A 50 0.81 18.62 4.46
C SER A 50 1.65 18.54 5.70
N GLN A 51 2.97 18.56 5.51
CA GLN A 51 3.95 18.73 6.57
C GLN A 51 4.88 19.87 6.16
N ARG A 52 5.19 20.76 7.10
CA ARG A 52 6.29 21.71 6.97
C ARG A 52 7.22 21.53 8.15
N ASN A 53 8.48 21.30 7.84
CA ASN A 53 9.58 21.22 8.80
C ASN A 53 10.23 22.61 8.94
N PRO A 54 11.12 22.80 9.93
CA PRO A 54 11.80 24.08 10.11
C PRO A 54 12.55 24.45 8.83
N THR A 55 12.33 25.65 8.32
CA THR A 55 13.19 26.20 7.26
C THR A 55 14.49 26.72 7.87
N GLU A 56 15.62 26.43 7.24
CA GLU A 56 16.95 26.95 7.64
C GLU A 56 16.98 28.49 7.74
N ASN A 57 16.09 29.18 7.02
CA ASN A 57 16.07 30.64 6.92
C ASN A 57 15.43 31.40 8.10
N GLY A 58 15.26 30.78 9.28
CA GLY A 58 15.06 31.46 10.58
C GLY A 58 13.84 32.38 10.78
N ARG A 59 13.01 32.64 9.76
CA ARG A 59 11.89 33.60 9.82
C ARG A 59 10.55 33.00 10.25
N SER A 60 10.47 31.70 10.48
CA SER A 60 9.21 31.03 10.88
C SER A 60 9.01 31.10 12.39
N LYS A 61 7.82 31.51 12.84
CA LYS A 61 7.39 31.41 14.26
C LYS A 61 7.03 29.97 14.67
N VAL A 62 6.94 29.07 13.71
CA VAL A 62 6.54 27.66 13.89
C VAL A 62 7.72 26.77 13.51
N ALA A 63 8.15 25.91 14.43
CA ALA A 63 9.20 24.93 14.21
C ALA A 63 8.74 23.90 13.18
N TRP A 64 7.58 23.30 13.38
CA TRP A 64 6.95 22.44 12.39
C TRP A 64 5.43 22.48 12.49
N ARG A 65 4.77 22.10 11.40
CA ARG A 65 3.32 21.89 11.37
C ARG A 65 2.95 20.70 10.52
N GLN A 66 1.87 20.03 10.90
CA GLN A 66 1.26 18.95 10.14
C GLN A 66 -0.25 19.18 10.04
N ILE A 67 -0.79 18.80 8.89
CA ILE A 67 -2.23 18.79 8.63
C ILE A 67 -2.60 17.37 8.26
N TRP A 68 -3.54 16.80 9.00
CA TRP A 68 -4.08 15.48 8.79
C TRP A 68 -5.55 15.62 8.42
N GLU A 69 -5.97 14.94 7.36
CA GLU A 69 -7.36 14.92 6.91
C GLU A 69 -7.91 13.49 7.04
N TYR A 70 -9.20 13.35 7.31
CA TYR A 70 -9.84 12.05 7.24
C TYR A 70 -9.76 11.47 5.82
N ASP A 71 -9.67 10.15 5.67
CA ASP A 71 -9.47 9.54 4.35
C ASP A 71 -10.68 9.66 3.42
N HIS A 72 -11.84 10.06 3.93
CA HIS A 72 -13.02 10.45 3.14
C HIS A 72 -13.05 11.95 2.74
N ALA A 73 -12.05 12.74 3.16
CA ALA A 73 -11.99 14.17 2.87
C ALA A 73 -11.79 14.49 1.37
N GLY A 74 -12.45 15.56 0.90
CA GLY A 74 -12.44 15.98 -0.50
C GLY A 74 -13.52 15.31 -1.36
N ARG A 75 -13.66 15.77 -2.61
CA ARG A 75 -14.74 15.34 -3.51
C ARG A 75 -14.31 14.20 -4.45
N PRO A 76 -15.26 13.36 -4.94
CA PRO A 76 -14.99 12.41 -6.01
C PRO A 76 -14.38 13.14 -7.20
N ARG A 77 -13.29 12.60 -7.75
CA ARG A 77 -12.68 13.13 -8.98
C ARG A 77 -12.91 12.16 -10.10
N ASP A 78 -13.61 12.59 -11.14
CA ASP A 78 -13.66 11.82 -12.37
C ASP A 78 -12.29 11.91 -13.07
N ARG A 79 -11.58 10.78 -13.13
CA ARG A 79 -10.31 10.64 -13.85
C ARG A 79 -10.47 9.83 -15.13
N ARG A 80 -11.71 9.63 -15.61
CA ARG A 80 -11.95 8.94 -16.88
C ARG A 80 -11.24 9.70 -18.00
N LYS A 81 -10.48 8.97 -18.81
CA LYS A 81 -9.90 9.53 -20.03
C LYS A 81 -11.03 9.87 -20.98
N LEU A 82 -11.09 11.13 -21.41
CA LEU A 82 -11.98 11.58 -22.47
C LEU A 82 -11.68 10.77 -23.74
N GLY A 83 -12.71 10.28 -24.42
CA GLY A 83 -12.58 9.49 -25.66
C GLY A 83 -12.52 7.96 -25.51
N VAL A 84 -12.55 7.38 -24.31
CA VAL A 84 -12.69 5.92 -24.14
C VAL A 84 -14.16 5.51 -24.23
N SER A 85 -14.48 4.66 -25.21
CA SER A 85 -15.82 4.08 -25.40
C SER A 85 -16.33 3.41 -24.11
N PRO A 86 -17.63 3.56 -23.75
CA PRO A 86 -18.22 2.98 -22.55
C PRO A 86 -17.91 1.50 -22.34
N LYS A 87 -17.89 0.69 -23.40
CA LYS A 87 -17.61 -0.76 -23.34
C LYS A 87 -16.18 -1.11 -22.88
N ASN A 88 -15.23 -0.20 -23.08
CA ASN A 88 -13.83 -0.37 -22.67
C ASN A 88 -13.56 0.26 -21.31
N ARG A 89 -14.60 0.80 -20.64
CA ARG A 89 -14.47 1.38 -19.31
C ARG A 89 -14.56 0.26 -18.28
N ARG A 90 -13.53 0.12 -17.46
CA ARG A 90 -13.62 -0.73 -16.27
C ARG A 90 -14.69 -0.15 -15.34
N ALA A 91 -15.59 -1.00 -14.86
CA ALA A 91 -16.43 -0.67 -13.73
C ALA A 91 -15.54 -0.27 -12.55
N ARG A 92 -15.87 0.84 -11.89
CA ARG A 92 -15.10 1.36 -10.77
C ARG A 92 -16.06 1.50 -9.60
N ASN A 93 -15.61 1.07 -8.43
CA ASN A 93 -16.34 1.30 -7.19
C ASN A 93 -16.58 2.80 -6.98
N THR A 94 -17.62 3.12 -6.22
CA THR A 94 -17.90 4.47 -5.74
C THR A 94 -16.67 5.04 -5.02
N SER A 95 -16.48 6.36 -5.11
CA SER A 95 -15.35 6.99 -4.43
C SER A 95 -15.65 7.04 -2.94
N ILE A 96 -14.68 6.67 -2.11
CA ILE A 96 -14.70 6.92 -0.65
C ILE A 96 -14.67 8.41 -0.29
N LYS A 97 -14.65 9.30 -1.28
CA LYS A 97 -14.43 10.74 -1.07
C LYS A 97 -15.79 11.41 -1.03
N VAL A 98 -16.26 11.81 0.15
CA VAL A 98 -17.62 12.34 0.37
C VAL A 98 -17.64 13.82 0.75
N GLY A 99 -16.46 14.46 0.82
CA GLY A 99 -16.35 15.85 1.21
C GLY A 99 -16.23 16.06 2.72
N CYS A 100 -15.91 15.02 3.49
CA CYS A 100 -15.70 15.10 4.93
C CYS A 100 -14.73 16.24 5.29
N THR A 101 -15.12 17.04 6.28
CA THR A 101 -14.38 18.22 6.76
C THR A 101 -13.47 17.95 7.94
N ALA A 102 -13.57 16.76 8.55
CA ALA A 102 -12.79 16.39 9.73
C ALA A 102 -11.29 16.45 9.43
N LYS A 103 -10.56 17.18 10.27
CA LYS A 103 -9.12 17.44 10.11
C LYS A 103 -8.46 17.72 11.45
N ILE A 104 -7.19 17.36 11.55
CA ILE A 104 -6.33 17.68 12.70
C ILE A 104 -5.20 18.56 12.19
N HIS A 105 -5.09 19.76 12.74
CA HIS A 105 -3.99 20.68 12.50
C HIS A 105 -3.13 20.77 13.76
N VAL A 106 -1.89 20.33 13.67
CA VAL A 106 -0.92 20.39 14.77
C VAL A 106 0.26 21.28 14.38
N SER A 107 0.71 22.10 15.31
CA SER A 107 1.88 22.95 15.13
C SER A 107 2.67 23.13 16.41
N GLN A 108 4.00 23.07 16.30
CA GLN A 108 4.91 23.40 17.39
C GLN A 108 5.49 24.81 17.19
N PRO A 109 5.25 25.77 18.11
CA PRO A 109 5.96 27.04 18.10
C PRO A 109 7.48 26.86 18.29
N VAL A 110 8.29 27.74 17.71
CA VAL A 110 9.75 27.72 17.93
C VAL A 110 10.05 27.97 19.41
N GLY A 111 10.88 27.10 20.01
CA GLY A 111 11.27 27.19 21.42
C GLY A 111 10.23 26.69 22.44
N SER A 112 9.11 26.13 21.97
CA SER A 112 8.07 25.54 22.84
C SER A 112 8.24 24.03 22.91
N GLU A 113 8.12 23.45 24.10
CA GLU A 113 8.02 21.98 24.30
C GLU A 113 6.59 21.46 24.16
N LYS A 114 5.63 22.35 23.90
CA LYS A 114 4.23 22.05 23.67
C LYS A 114 3.84 22.25 22.21
N VAL A 115 2.88 21.47 21.78
CA VAL A 115 2.22 21.59 20.48
C VAL A 115 0.80 22.11 20.66
N LYS A 116 0.37 22.95 19.74
CA LYS A 116 -1.03 23.38 19.63
C LYS A 116 -1.74 22.48 18.62
N VAL A 117 -2.82 21.86 19.06
CA VAL A 117 -3.69 21.01 18.24
C VAL A 117 -5.02 21.71 18.04
N VAL A 118 -5.45 21.83 16.79
CA VAL A 118 -6.79 22.27 16.40
C VAL A 118 -7.45 21.08 15.71
N TYR A 119 -8.53 20.58 16.31
CA TYR A 119 -9.23 19.37 15.89
C TYR A 119 -10.65 19.71 15.44
N ASP A 120 -10.86 19.71 14.13
CA ASP A 120 -12.19 19.71 13.54
C ASP A 120 -12.71 18.27 13.58
N TRP A 121 -13.46 17.94 14.64
CA TRP A 121 -13.82 16.57 15.00
C TRP A 121 -15.09 16.07 14.32
N GLU A 122 -15.97 16.98 13.91
CA GLU A 122 -17.23 16.61 13.24
C GLU A 122 -16.97 16.06 11.83
N HIS A 123 -17.46 14.84 11.61
CA HIS A 123 -17.48 14.19 10.31
C HIS A 123 -18.75 14.58 9.54
N THR A 124 -18.59 15.07 8.32
CA THR A 124 -19.70 15.56 7.49
C THR A 124 -19.95 14.64 6.29
N GLY A 125 -21.23 14.31 6.05
CA GLY A 125 -21.66 13.55 4.88
C GLY A 125 -21.48 12.03 4.97
N HIS A 126 -21.12 11.50 6.14
CA HIS A 126 -21.03 10.07 6.45
C HIS A 126 -20.99 9.85 7.97
N ASP A 127 -21.22 8.62 8.42
CA ASP A 127 -21.04 8.21 9.82
C ASP A 127 -19.68 7.50 9.99
N ALA A 128 -18.68 8.23 10.48
CA ALA A 128 -17.30 7.77 10.65
C ALA A 128 -17.12 6.62 11.66
N PHE A 129 -18.15 6.38 12.47
CA PHE A 129 -18.15 5.43 13.57
C PHE A 129 -19.01 4.20 13.26
N SER A 130 -19.53 4.09 12.03
CA SER A 130 -20.24 2.89 11.57
C SER A 130 -19.29 1.81 11.05
N LEU A 131 -19.74 0.55 11.11
CA LEU A 131 -19.08 -0.59 10.46
C LEU A 131 -19.00 -0.42 8.93
N ASP A 132 -19.98 0.22 8.31
CA ASP A 132 -20.00 0.49 6.87
C ASP A 132 -18.93 1.51 6.45
N ASP A 133 -18.73 2.55 7.25
CA ASP A 133 -17.62 3.48 7.04
C ASP A 133 -16.27 2.82 7.29
N MET A 134 -16.14 2.02 8.36
CA MET A 134 -14.94 1.21 8.59
C MET A 134 -14.62 0.33 7.38
N ARG A 135 -15.62 -0.36 6.82
CA ARG A 135 -15.49 -1.25 5.65
C ARG A 135 -15.06 -0.49 4.38
N SER A 136 -15.60 0.70 4.15
CA SER A 136 -15.30 1.50 2.95
C SER A 136 -14.01 2.32 3.07
N SER A 137 -13.62 2.67 4.29
CA SER A 137 -12.37 3.37 4.62
C SER A 137 -11.14 2.54 4.20
N ARG A 138 -10.02 3.21 3.97
CA ARG A 138 -8.74 2.53 3.71
C ARG A 138 -8.22 1.84 4.97
N ASN A 139 -7.40 0.80 4.80
CA ASN A 139 -6.64 0.25 5.92
C ASN A 139 -5.67 1.31 6.47
N PRO A 140 -5.59 1.48 7.80
CA PRO A 140 -4.64 2.41 8.42
C PRO A 140 -3.21 1.92 8.16
N ASP A 141 -2.24 2.82 8.24
CA ASP A 141 -0.86 2.51 7.84
C ASP A 141 -0.23 1.41 8.70
N ILE A 142 -0.62 1.30 9.96
CA ILE A 142 -0.21 0.21 10.85
C ILE A 142 -0.69 -1.18 10.37
N VAL A 143 -1.91 -1.30 9.82
CA VAL A 143 -2.42 -2.55 9.25
C VAL A 143 -1.67 -2.88 7.96
N ARG A 144 -1.38 -1.87 7.14
CA ARG A 144 -0.60 -2.05 5.92
C ARG A 144 0.83 -2.50 6.22
N ALA A 145 1.48 -1.88 7.20
CA ALA A 145 2.79 -2.27 7.66
C ALA A 145 2.81 -3.68 8.23
N TRP A 146 1.78 -4.07 8.98
CA TRP A 146 1.63 -5.45 9.47
C TRP A 146 1.52 -6.46 8.33
N LEU A 147 0.69 -6.18 7.29
CA LEU A 147 0.58 -7.03 6.11
C LEU A 147 1.92 -7.14 5.36
N ASP A 148 2.58 -6.01 5.13
CA ASP A 148 3.86 -5.96 4.43
C ASP A 148 4.96 -6.71 5.21
N GLN A 149 4.93 -6.66 6.56
CA GLN A 149 5.82 -7.45 7.41
C GLN A 149 5.54 -8.95 7.28
N LYS A 150 4.29 -9.42 7.38
CA LYS A 150 3.99 -10.85 7.26
C LYS A 150 4.37 -11.42 5.90
N VAL A 151 4.16 -10.64 4.84
CA VAL A 151 4.60 -11.01 3.49
C VAL A 151 6.14 -11.04 3.40
N SER A 152 6.84 -10.13 4.09
CA SER A 152 8.31 -10.12 4.16
C SER A 152 8.88 -11.28 4.96
N ASP A 153 8.16 -11.74 5.99
CA ASP A 153 8.47 -12.95 6.77
C ASP A 153 8.25 -14.26 5.97
N GLY A 154 7.78 -14.17 4.72
CA GLY A 154 7.58 -15.31 3.83
C GLY A 154 6.22 -15.98 3.94
N PHE A 155 5.26 -15.40 4.67
CA PHE A 155 3.92 -15.95 4.76
C PHE A 155 3.12 -15.73 3.46
N ASP A 156 2.54 -16.81 2.96
CA ASP A 156 1.67 -16.76 1.78
C ASP A 156 0.27 -16.23 2.11
N GLN A 157 -0.56 -16.07 1.07
CA GLN A 157 -1.92 -15.59 1.25
C GLN A 157 -2.76 -16.49 2.17
N LYS A 158 -2.51 -17.80 2.18
CA LYS A 158 -3.27 -18.77 2.98
C LYS A 158 -2.93 -18.62 4.46
N ALA A 159 -1.65 -18.52 4.81
CA ALA A 159 -1.17 -18.29 6.16
C ALA A 159 -1.66 -16.95 6.72
N ILE A 160 -1.56 -15.87 5.93
CA ILE A 160 -2.04 -14.55 6.36
C ILE A 160 -3.55 -14.56 6.61
N LYS A 161 -4.34 -15.23 5.75
CA LYS A 161 -5.79 -15.42 5.98
C LYS A 161 -6.07 -16.18 7.27
N ALA A 162 -5.23 -17.15 7.64
CA ALA A 162 -5.39 -17.88 8.88
C ALA A 162 -5.10 -16.99 10.10
N PHE A 163 -4.10 -16.11 10.05
CA PHE A 163 -3.77 -15.19 11.15
C PHE A 163 -4.84 -14.13 11.46
N ILE A 164 -5.65 -13.77 10.46
CA ILE A 164 -6.74 -12.80 10.62
C ILE A 164 -8.09 -13.47 10.83
N ARG A 165 -8.16 -14.80 10.75
CA ARG A 165 -9.42 -15.52 10.93
C ARG A 165 -9.80 -15.50 12.40
N MET A 166 -11.00 -15.01 12.66
CA MET A 166 -11.61 -15.04 13.99
C MET A 166 -12.41 -16.33 14.18
N ALA A 167 -12.53 -16.76 15.44
CA ALA A 167 -13.39 -17.86 15.82
C ALA A 167 -14.87 -17.44 15.70
N PRO A 168 -15.81 -18.39 15.48
CA PRO A 168 -17.25 -18.08 15.40
C PRO A 168 -17.78 -17.33 16.61
N GLU A 169 -17.27 -17.64 17.80
CA GLU A 169 -17.65 -17.00 19.07
C GLU A 169 -17.23 -15.52 19.07
N GLU A 170 -15.99 -15.21 18.71
CA GLU A 170 -15.49 -13.83 18.60
C GLU A 170 -16.26 -13.04 17.53
N LEU A 171 -16.69 -13.68 16.44
CA LEU A 171 -17.51 -13.04 15.42
C LEU A 171 -18.92 -12.73 15.91
N SER A 172 -19.48 -13.55 16.81
CA SER A 172 -20.81 -13.34 17.36
C SER A 172 -20.89 -12.14 18.32
N GLU A 173 -19.74 -11.71 18.86
CA GLU A 173 -19.61 -10.52 19.71
C GLU A 173 -19.60 -9.21 18.91
N ILE A 174 -19.32 -9.26 17.59
CA ILE A 174 -19.34 -8.08 16.72
C ILE A 174 -20.78 -7.80 16.31
N THR A 175 -21.48 -7.01 17.13
CA THR A 175 -22.83 -6.52 16.85
C THR A 175 -22.79 -5.17 16.13
N PRO A 176 -23.89 -4.73 15.48
CA PRO A 176 -23.97 -3.38 14.89
C PRO A 176 -23.76 -2.24 15.90
N ASP A 177 -24.04 -2.51 17.18
CA ASP A 177 -23.92 -1.56 18.29
C ASP A 177 -22.60 -1.71 19.06
N ALA A 178 -21.64 -2.47 18.52
CA ALA A 178 -20.35 -2.66 19.18
C ALA A 178 -19.54 -1.35 19.23
N ASP A 179 -18.99 -1.03 20.40
CA ASP A 179 -18.14 0.15 20.61
C ASP A 179 -16.77 0.04 19.91
N ALA A 180 -16.37 -1.17 19.52
CA ALA A 180 -15.14 -1.44 18.82
C ALA A 180 -15.27 -2.64 17.88
N ALA A 181 -14.47 -2.65 16.82
CA ALA A 181 -14.37 -3.78 15.91
C ALA A 181 -12.90 -4.09 15.55
N PRO A 182 -12.47 -5.35 15.52
CA PRO A 182 -11.11 -5.71 15.17
C PRO A 182 -10.86 -5.45 13.67
N TYR A 183 -9.69 -4.89 13.33
CA TYR A 183 -9.33 -4.61 11.94
C TYR A 183 -9.18 -5.87 11.08
N SER A 184 -8.99 -7.04 11.69
CA SER A 184 -8.92 -8.33 11.00
C SER A 184 -10.15 -8.58 10.11
N ILE A 185 -11.36 -8.22 10.57
CA ILE A 185 -12.61 -8.42 9.82
C ILE A 185 -12.67 -7.59 8.52
N LYS A 186 -11.96 -6.47 8.49
CA LYS A 186 -11.94 -5.55 7.34
C LYS A 186 -10.96 -6.00 6.25
N ILE A 187 -9.88 -6.71 6.61
CA ILE A 187 -8.82 -7.05 5.67
C ILE A 187 -9.36 -7.98 4.59
N SER A 188 -9.39 -7.49 3.35
CA SER A 188 -9.89 -8.26 2.21
C SER A 188 -8.79 -9.15 1.60
N PRO A 189 -9.15 -10.20 0.85
CA PRO A 189 -8.19 -10.95 0.05
C PRO A 189 -7.39 -10.08 -0.92
N MET A 190 -7.98 -8.97 -1.38
CA MET A 190 -7.34 -8.02 -2.28
C MET A 190 -6.25 -7.20 -1.57
N ASP A 191 -6.42 -6.88 -0.28
CA ASP A 191 -5.40 -6.20 0.51
C ASP A 191 -4.14 -7.05 0.66
N ILE A 192 -4.31 -8.35 0.94
CA ILE A 192 -3.21 -9.33 1.04
C ILE A 192 -2.53 -9.47 -0.33
N TYR A 193 -3.31 -9.65 -1.40
CA TYR A 193 -2.77 -9.70 -2.77
C TYR A 193 -1.94 -8.46 -3.10
N ASN A 194 -2.43 -7.26 -2.75
CA ASN A 194 -1.71 -6.02 -2.98
C ASN A 194 -0.42 -5.93 -2.15
N ALA A 195 -0.37 -6.51 -0.95
CA ALA A 195 0.85 -6.58 -0.14
C ALA A 195 1.90 -7.50 -0.77
N ILE A 196 1.49 -8.72 -1.18
CA ILE A 196 2.35 -9.67 -1.91
C ILE A 196 2.91 -9.03 -3.16
N ARG A 197 2.05 -8.37 -3.95
CA ARG A 197 2.47 -7.68 -5.17
C ARG A 197 3.43 -6.52 -4.89
N ARG A 198 3.24 -5.76 -3.80
CA ARG A 198 4.17 -4.70 -3.40
C ARG A 198 5.54 -5.28 -3.08
N LYS A 199 5.62 -6.35 -2.29
CA LYS A 199 6.88 -7.04 -2.00
C LYS A 199 7.55 -7.52 -3.29
N ALA A 200 6.81 -8.21 -4.16
CA ALA A 200 7.37 -8.67 -5.43
C ALA A 200 7.91 -7.50 -6.28
N ASP A 201 7.20 -6.37 -6.34
CA ASP A 201 7.67 -5.17 -7.06
C ASP A 201 8.94 -4.59 -6.42
N ILE A 202 9.04 -4.55 -5.08
CA ILE A 202 10.22 -4.10 -4.35
C ILE A 202 11.42 -5.04 -4.58
N ASP A 203 11.20 -6.35 -4.47
CA ASP A 203 12.27 -7.35 -4.59
C ASP A 203 12.78 -7.47 -6.05
N THR A 204 11.93 -7.18 -7.04
CA THR A 204 12.27 -7.33 -8.47
C THR A 204 12.64 -6.03 -9.18
N ARG A 205 12.27 -4.85 -8.67
CA ARG A 205 12.62 -3.57 -9.32
C ARG A 205 13.96 -3.05 -8.81
N LEU A 206 14.95 -2.99 -9.70
CA LEU A 206 16.28 -2.46 -9.39
C LEU A 206 16.36 -0.92 -9.55
N ALA A 207 15.55 -0.35 -10.45
CA ALA A 207 15.46 1.10 -10.67
C ALA A 207 14.00 1.58 -10.86
N PRO A 208 13.66 2.85 -10.55
CA PRO A 208 12.28 3.33 -10.58
C PRO A 208 11.58 3.23 -11.94
N LYS A 209 12.32 3.44 -13.05
CA LYS A 209 11.77 3.28 -14.40
C LYS A 209 11.97 1.85 -14.89
N LEU A 210 10.97 1.32 -15.60
CA LEU A 210 10.98 -0.06 -16.10
C LEU A 210 12.23 -0.35 -16.95
N ASN A 211 12.53 0.50 -17.93
CA ASN A 211 13.67 0.29 -18.83
C ASN A 211 15.01 0.32 -18.08
N GLU A 212 15.18 1.27 -17.16
CA GLU A 212 16.36 1.36 -16.30
C GLU A 212 16.52 0.09 -15.44
N SER A 213 15.41 -0.41 -14.87
CA SER A 213 15.42 -1.64 -14.07
C SER A 213 15.75 -2.88 -14.91
N ILE A 214 15.28 -2.94 -16.17
CA ILE A 214 15.61 -4.03 -17.10
C ILE A 214 17.10 -3.97 -17.42
N GLU A 215 17.65 -2.80 -17.73
CA GLU A 215 19.08 -2.62 -18.01
C GLU A 215 19.97 -3.06 -16.84
N GLU A 216 19.59 -2.74 -15.61
CA GLU A 216 20.31 -3.21 -14.42
C GLU A 216 20.23 -4.73 -14.24
N TRP A 217 19.08 -5.34 -14.52
CA TRP A 217 18.96 -6.80 -14.51
C TRP A 217 19.83 -7.45 -15.59
N LEU A 218 19.85 -6.91 -16.80
CA LEU A 218 20.70 -7.39 -17.89
C LEU A 218 22.18 -7.35 -17.50
N LYS A 219 22.64 -6.27 -16.85
CA LYS A 219 24.01 -6.16 -16.32
C LYS A 219 24.31 -7.27 -15.31
N LYS A 220 23.42 -7.48 -14.33
CA LYS A 220 23.59 -8.55 -13.32
C LYS A 220 23.61 -9.94 -13.96
N LEU A 221 22.70 -10.22 -14.90
CA LEU A 221 22.60 -11.50 -15.58
C LEU A 221 23.82 -11.78 -16.45
N ASN A 222 24.29 -10.78 -17.23
CA ASN A 222 25.51 -10.91 -18.02
C ASN A 222 26.73 -11.18 -17.14
N ALA A 223 26.85 -10.51 -15.99
CA ALA A 223 27.90 -10.76 -15.01
C ALA A 223 27.83 -12.19 -14.42
N ALA A 224 26.63 -12.76 -14.30
CA ALA A 224 26.40 -14.15 -13.91
C ALA A 224 26.54 -15.17 -15.07
N GLY A 225 27.07 -14.75 -16.23
CA GLY A 225 27.33 -15.62 -17.38
C GLY A 225 26.12 -15.90 -18.28
N TRP A 226 24.98 -15.25 -18.04
CA TRP A 226 23.82 -15.36 -18.94
C TRP A 226 24.09 -14.65 -20.26
N SER A 227 23.52 -15.15 -21.35
CA SER A 227 23.39 -14.37 -22.59
C SER A 227 22.04 -13.66 -22.56
N THR A 228 22.06 -12.36 -22.86
CA THR A 228 20.85 -11.55 -22.83
C THR A 228 20.70 -10.74 -24.11
N LEU A 229 19.45 -10.54 -24.54
CA LEU A 229 19.07 -9.68 -25.66
C LEU A 229 17.92 -8.79 -25.20
N TYR A 230 18.07 -7.48 -25.38
CA TYR A 230 17.01 -6.52 -25.12
C TYR A 230 16.89 -5.55 -26.27
N LYS A 231 15.68 -5.42 -26.81
CA LYS A 231 15.37 -4.50 -27.91
C LYS A 231 14.03 -3.82 -27.66
N LEU A 232 14.01 -2.50 -27.76
CA LEU A 232 12.75 -1.75 -27.80
C LEU A 232 12.05 -2.03 -29.14
N THR A 233 10.76 -2.35 -29.08
CA THR A 233 9.93 -2.57 -30.26
C THR A 233 9.13 -1.29 -30.52
N PRO A 234 9.35 -0.59 -31.65
CA PRO A 234 8.56 0.57 -32.01
C PRO A 234 7.10 0.16 -32.18
N SER A 235 6.23 0.66 -31.31
CA SER A 235 4.79 0.36 -31.35
C SER A 235 4.03 1.60 -31.85
N LYS A 236 3.12 1.42 -32.82
CA LYS A 236 2.21 2.49 -33.30
C LYS A 236 1.09 2.85 -32.29
N LYS A 237 1.06 2.25 -31.08
CA LYS A 237 0.03 2.54 -30.05
C LYS A 237 0.66 2.66 -28.67
N ILE A 238 0.70 3.88 -28.11
CA ILE A 238 0.70 4.36 -26.69
C ILE A 238 1.55 3.62 -25.61
N ARG A 239 2.05 2.40 -25.85
CA ARG A 239 2.96 1.65 -24.99
C ARG A 239 4.08 1.14 -25.89
N ASP A 240 5.27 1.65 -25.64
CA ASP A 240 6.49 1.15 -26.27
C ASP A 240 6.67 -0.31 -25.84
N GLY A 241 6.67 -1.22 -26.81
CA GLY A 241 6.90 -2.64 -26.56
C GLY A 241 8.38 -2.90 -26.36
N PHE A 242 8.73 -4.06 -25.81
CA PHE A 242 10.11 -4.53 -25.82
C PHE A 242 10.16 -6.04 -26.07
N THR A 243 11.27 -6.49 -26.63
CA THR A 243 11.65 -7.89 -26.75
C THR A 243 12.80 -8.15 -25.79
N LEU A 244 12.66 -9.16 -24.94
CA LEU A 244 13.67 -9.63 -24.01
C LEU A 244 13.89 -11.12 -24.27
N ALA A 245 15.14 -11.52 -24.50
CA ALA A 245 15.54 -12.93 -24.53
C ALA A 245 16.68 -13.16 -23.54
N LEU A 246 16.59 -14.26 -22.78
CA LEU A 246 17.55 -14.64 -21.75
C LEU A 246 17.95 -16.09 -22.00
N THR A 247 19.24 -16.40 -21.89
CA THR A 247 19.76 -17.77 -21.95
C THR A 247 20.74 -17.97 -20.80
N SER A 248 20.36 -18.83 -19.87
CA SER A 248 21.20 -19.21 -18.73
C SER A 248 22.45 -19.99 -19.17
N PRO A 249 23.53 -20.00 -18.36
CA PRO A 249 24.71 -20.82 -18.63
C PRO A 249 24.37 -22.29 -18.90
N TRP A 250 23.50 -22.89 -18.07
CA TRP A 250 23.06 -24.28 -18.25
C TRP A 250 22.33 -24.52 -19.58
N GLN A 251 21.47 -23.60 -20.02
CA GLN A 251 20.81 -23.72 -21.33
C GLN A 251 21.81 -23.67 -22.50
N LYS A 252 22.92 -22.92 -22.36
CA LYS A 252 23.99 -22.90 -23.37
C LYS A 252 24.69 -24.24 -23.44
N GLU A 253 25.07 -24.81 -22.29
CA GLU A 253 25.70 -26.13 -22.19
C GLU A 253 24.80 -27.22 -22.76
N TYR A 254 23.51 -27.18 -22.43
CA TYR A 254 22.54 -28.14 -22.93
C TYR A 254 22.35 -28.05 -24.46
N ALA A 255 22.32 -26.84 -25.02
CA ALA A 255 22.24 -26.65 -26.47
C ALA A 255 23.51 -27.12 -27.20
N LEU A 256 24.69 -26.89 -26.61
CA LEU A 256 25.96 -27.42 -27.09
C LEU A 256 25.99 -28.96 -27.07
N PHE A 257 25.49 -29.56 -25.98
CA PHE A 257 25.38 -31.02 -25.83
C PHE A 257 24.47 -31.65 -26.90
N LEU A 258 23.38 -30.97 -27.26
CA LEU A 258 22.43 -31.45 -28.27
C LEU A 258 22.80 -31.08 -29.72
N GLN A 259 23.87 -30.29 -29.96
CA GLN A 259 24.22 -29.73 -31.27
C GLN A 259 23.07 -28.94 -31.95
N ILE A 260 22.22 -28.28 -31.16
CA ILE A 260 21.09 -27.48 -31.67
C ILE A 260 21.38 -25.99 -31.47
N SER A 261 20.95 -25.15 -32.41
CA SER A 261 21.00 -23.70 -32.23
C SER A 261 20.11 -23.28 -31.03
N VAL A 262 20.65 -22.51 -30.08
CA VAL A 262 19.92 -22.05 -28.88
C VAL A 262 18.62 -21.29 -29.22
N ILE A 263 18.57 -20.70 -30.43
CA ILE A 263 17.40 -19.97 -30.92
C ILE A 263 16.25 -20.95 -31.28
N ASP A 264 16.55 -22.11 -31.88
CA ASP A 264 15.55 -23.14 -32.19
C ASP A 264 15.02 -23.86 -30.94
N ALA A 265 15.87 -24.04 -29.92
CA ALA A 265 15.46 -24.67 -28.66
C ALA A 265 14.43 -23.83 -27.88
N ASN A 266 14.59 -22.50 -27.86
CA ASN A 266 13.64 -21.59 -27.20
C ASN A 266 12.31 -21.49 -27.98
N LEU A 267 12.34 -21.58 -29.31
CA LEU A 267 11.12 -21.60 -30.14
C LEU A 267 10.31 -22.89 -29.95
N ARG A 268 10.95 -24.05 -29.79
CA ARG A 268 10.26 -25.34 -29.52
C ARG A 268 9.66 -25.42 -28.11
N LEU A 269 10.29 -24.84 -27.11
CA LEU A 269 9.74 -24.78 -25.75
C LEU A 269 8.53 -23.83 -25.65
N LEU A 270 8.55 -22.70 -26.37
CA LEU A 270 7.43 -21.76 -26.42
C LEU A 270 6.21 -22.28 -27.21
N SER A 271 6.40 -23.20 -28.16
CA SER A 271 5.28 -23.82 -28.90
C SER A 271 4.61 -24.96 -28.13
N ALA A 272 5.28 -25.54 -27.13
CA ALA A 272 4.76 -26.66 -26.35
C ALA A 272 3.93 -26.23 -25.11
N ASP A 273 4.17 -25.03 -24.57
CA ASP A 273 3.48 -24.53 -23.37
C ASP A 273 2.80 -23.17 -23.61
N THR A 274 1.75 -23.16 -24.43
CA THR A 274 0.82 -22.04 -24.48
C THR A 274 -0.19 -22.10 -23.32
N SER A 275 0.29 -22.15 -22.07
CA SER A 275 -0.55 -21.86 -20.89
C SER A 275 0.22 -21.60 -19.58
N ILE A 276 1.29 -20.79 -19.58
CA ILE A 276 1.87 -20.31 -18.31
C ILE A 276 1.86 -18.78 -18.26
N TRP A 277 0.79 -18.26 -17.65
CA TRP A 277 0.77 -16.91 -17.11
C TRP A 277 1.84 -16.79 -16.03
N GLY A 278 2.67 -15.74 -16.15
CA GLY A 278 3.86 -15.52 -15.35
C GLY A 278 3.63 -15.56 -13.84
N TYR A 279 4.22 -16.57 -13.21
CA TYR A 279 4.71 -16.53 -11.84
C TYR A 279 6.05 -17.26 -11.83
N GLY A 280 7.14 -16.51 -11.99
CA GLY A 280 8.49 -16.98 -11.71
C GLY A 280 8.94 -16.38 -10.39
N LEU A 281 8.71 -17.10 -9.28
CA LEU A 281 9.44 -16.85 -8.03
C LEU A 281 10.93 -17.10 -8.32
N PHE A 282 11.76 -16.05 -8.23
CA PHE A 282 13.19 -16.22 -8.08
C PHE A 282 13.49 -16.58 -6.62
N GLY A 283 13.41 -17.88 -6.31
CA GLY A 283 14.09 -18.45 -5.17
C GLY A 283 15.51 -18.81 -5.59
N LEU A 284 16.48 -17.98 -5.21
CA LEU A 284 17.89 -18.38 -5.21
C LEU A 284 18.15 -19.07 -3.87
N ASN A 285 18.20 -20.39 -3.89
CA ASN A 285 18.87 -21.16 -2.85
C ASN A 285 20.34 -21.34 -3.25
N SER A 286 21.18 -21.20 -2.23
CA SER A 286 22.66 -21.35 -2.17
C SER A 286 23.50 -20.30 -2.88
#